data_AF-A0AAI8VXJ5-F1
#
_entry.id   AF-A0AAI8VXJ5-F1
#
_cell.length_a   1.000
_cell.length_b   1.000
_cell.length_c   1.000
_cell.angle_alpha   90.00
_cell.angle_beta   90.00
_cell.angle_gamma   90.00
#
_symmetry.space_group_name_H-M   'P 1'
#
loop_
_entity.id
_entity.type
_entity.pdbx_description
1 polymer ?
#
loop_
_entity_poly.entity_id
_entity_poly.type
_entity_poly.pdbx_seq_one_letter_code
_entity_poly.pdbx_strand_id
1 'polypeptide(L)'
;MAVPEDSTAYPWRDTTAYILLQFEWEEAGSGVDGPANALGRELRSDFVDTSGYPDLSVYVNYAHGDETVEQIYGAEKLSHLAQIKSVWDPDNVFAYFNPLPATYP
;
A
#
# COMPACT_ATOMS: atom_id res chain seq x y z
N MET A 1 -25.84 -0.20 5.28
CA MET A 1 -25.48 -1.46 4.60
C MET A 1 -23.99 -1.40 4.29
N ALA A 2 -23.30 -2.55 4.32
CA ALA A 2 -21.89 -2.63 3.93
C ALA A 2 -21.72 -2.38 2.42
N VAL A 3 -20.58 -1.84 2.02
CA VAL A 3 -20.24 -1.61 0.60
C VAL A 3 -19.64 -2.91 0.03
N PRO A 4 -20.13 -3.43 -1.12
CA PRO A 4 -19.57 -4.64 -1.73
C PRO A 4 -18.09 -4.49 -2.08
N GLU A 5 -17.37 -5.61 -1.98
CA GLU A 5 -15.92 -5.71 -2.25
C GLU A 5 -15.60 -5.19 -3.66
N ASP A 6 -16.30 -5.68 -4.68
CA ASP A 6 -16.12 -5.41 -6.11
C ASP A 6 -16.61 -4.03 -6.60
N SER A 7 -17.31 -3.27 -5.75
CA SER A 7 -17.96 -2.01 -6.17
C SER A 7 -17.00 -0.82 -6.34
N THR A 8 -15.78 -0.89 -5.81
CA THR A 8 -14.76 0.16 -5.98
C THR A 8 -13.35 -0.42 -6.02
N ALA A 9 -12.35 0.43 -6.29
CA ALA A 9 -10.94 0.06 -6.26
C ALA A 9 -10.34 -0.17 -4.85
N TYR A 10 -11.03 0.21 -3.76
CA TYR A 10 -10.51 0.04 -2.41
C TYR A 10 -10.75 -1.40 -1.87
N PRO A 11 -9.69 -2.15 -1.51
CA PRO A 11 -9.79 -3.58 -1.15
C PRO A 11 -10.18 -3.86 0.32
N TRP A 12 -9.75 -3.05 1.30
CA TRP A 12 -9.81 -3.44 2.72
C TRP A 12 -11.15 -3.07 3.40
N ARG A 13 -12.24 -3.72 2.97
CA ARG A 13 -13.63 -3.43 3.41
C ARG A 13 -13.98 -3.85 4.83
N ASP A 14 -13.18 -4.74 5.41
CA ASP A 14 -13.32 -5.25 6.77
C ASP A 14 -12.41 -4.54 7.79
N THR A 15 -11.65 -3.52 7.35
CA THR A 15 -10.74 -2.77 8.20
C THR A 15 -11.49 -2.03 9.32
N THR A 16 -11.04 -2.25 10.56
CA THR A 16 -11.58 -1.57 11.73
C THR A 16 -10.86 -0.25 12.03
N ALA A 17 -9.55 -0.19 11.80
CA ALA A 17 -8.72 0.99 12.06
C ALA A 17 -7.56 1.08 11.06
N TYR A 18 -7.14 2.31 10.78
CA TYR A 18 -5.91 2.59 10.05
C TYR A 18 -4.84 3.04 11.05
N ILE A 19 -3.63 2.54 10.89
CA ILE A 19 -2.48 2.90 11.72
C ILE A 19 -1.44 3.53 10.81
N LEU A 20 -1.04 4.75 11.14
CA LEU A 20 0.06 5.45 10.49
C LEU A 20 1.20 5.61 11.50
N LEU A 21 2.37 5.07 11.17
CA LEU A 21 3.58 5.24 11.97
C LEU A 21 4.37 6.41 11.39
N GLN A 22 4.51 7.48 12.15
CA GLN A 22 5.20 8.69 11.73
C GLN A 22 6.30 9.05 12.74
N PHE A 23 7.50 9.28 12.23
CA PHE A 23 8.66 9.69 13.00
C PHE A 23 9.13 11.03 12.46
N GLU A 24 9.38 11.99 13.35
CA GLU A 24 9.73 13.36 12.98
C GLU A 24 11.02 13.78 13.68
N TRP A 25 11.85 14.53 12.96
CA TRP A 25 13.07 15.14 13.46
C TRP A 25 13.38 16.41 12.66
N GLU A 26 14.20 17.30 13.21
CA GLU A 26 14.37 18.66 12.66
C GLU A 26 15.22 18.72 11.38
N GLU A 27 16.29 17.92 11.30
CA GLU A 27 17.28 18.01 10.21
C GLU A 27 17.16 16.84 9.22
N ALA A 28 16.93 17.15 7.95
CA ALA A 28 17.02 16.15 6.88
C ALA A 28 18.44 15.56 6.79
N GLY A 29 18.55 14.25 6.57
CA GLY A 29 19.85 13.57 6.51
C GLY A 29 20.53 13.40 7.88
N SER A 30 19.80 13.63 8.98
CA SER A 30 20.26 13.25 10.31
C SER A 30 20.60 11.75 10.37
N GLY A 31 21.51 11.37 11.27
CA GLY A 31 21.85 9.96 11.49
C GLY A 31 20.70 9.09 12.01
N VAL A 32 19.53 9.68 12.32
CA VAL A 32 18.36 8.95 12.81
C VAL A 32 17.42 8.46 11.71
N ASP A 33 17.57 8.91 10.46
CA ASP A 33 16.71 8.50 9.34
C ASP A 33 16.71 6.98 9.12
N GLY A 34 17.90 6.38 9.00
CA GLY A 34 18.05 4.93 8.85
C GLY A 34 17.46 4.13 10.03
N PRO A 35 17.83 4.44 11.28
CA PRO A 35 17.25 3.83 12.47
C PRO A 35 15.72 3.98 12.58
N ALA A 36 15.16 5.16 12.25
CA ALA A 36 13.71 5.40 12.28
C ALA A 36 12.98 4.54 11.23
N ASN A 37 13.52 4.47 10.01
CA ASN A 37 13.02 3.59 8.96
C ASN A 37 13.04 2.10 9.36
N ALA A 38 14.11 1.66 10.04
CA ALA A 38 14.22 0.29 10.53
C ALA A 38 13.15 0.00 11.59
N LEU A 39 13.00 0.89 12.58
CA LEU A 39 11.98 0.77 13.62
C LEU A 39 10.55 0.78 13.04
N GLY A 40 10.27 1.63 12.06
CA GLY A 40 8.97 1.66 11.39
C GLY A 40 8.61 0.34 10.72
N ARG A 41 9.57 -0.29 10.04
CA ARG A 41 9.38 -1.63 9.44
C ARG A 41 9.20 -2.73 10.47
N GLU A 42 9.94 -2.68 11.58
CA GLU A 42 9.78 -3.63 12.70
C GLU A 42 8.37 -3.54 13.29
N LEU A 43 7.94 -2.34 13.68
CA LEU A 43 6.59 -2.12 14.21
C LEU A 43 5.50 -2.53 13.21
N ARG A 44 5.69 -2.25 11.91
CA ARG A 44 4.76 -2.68 10.87
C ARG A 44 4.64 -4.21 10.82
N SER A 45 5.77 -4.92 10.93
CA SER A 45 5.79 -6.38 11.02
C SER A 45 5.03 -6.91 12.24
N ASP A 46 5.29 -6.33 13.41
CA ASP A 46 4.62 -6.70 14.66
C ASP A 46 3.09 -6.49 14.58
N PHE A 47 2.66 -5.43 13.90
CA PHE A 47 1.24 -5.19 13.65
C PHE A 47 0.63 -6.23 12.72
N VAL A 48 1.32 -6.62 11.64
CA VAL A 48 0.82 -7.66 10.71
C VAL A 48 0.51 -8.94 11.47
N ASP A 49 1.41 -9.40 12.34
CA ASP A 49 1.27 -10.61 13.15
C ASP A 49 0.02 -10.62 14.06
N THR A 50 -0.52 -9.44 14.38
CA THR A 50 -1.70 -9.29 15.27
C THR A 50 -2.92 -8.67 14.58
N SER A 51 -2.80 -8.26 13.33
CA SER A 51 -3.82 -7.49 12.60
C SER A 51 -5.06 -8.29 12.21
N GLY A 52 -4.94 -9.62 12.14
CA GLY A 52 -5.96 -10.51 11.56
C GLY A 52 -5.93 -10.60 10.03
N TYR A 53 -5.06 -9.83 9.35
CA TYR A 53 -4.77 -10.00 7.94
C TYR A 53 -3.66 -11.06 7.73
N PRO A 54 -3.67 -11.79 6.61
CA PRO A 54 -2.64 -12.79 6.32
C PRO A 54 -1.27 -12.18 5.94
N ASP A 55 -1.26 -10.91 5.56
CA ASP A 55 -0.09 -10.13 5.18
C ASP A 55 -0.38 -8.64 5.42
N LEU A 56 0.57 -7.77 5.10
CA LEU A 56 0.44 -6.33 5.18
C LEU A 56 -0.68 -5.80 4.26
N SER A 57 -1.63 -5.08 4.87
CA SER A 57 -2.74 -4.40 4.18
C SER A 57 -2.55 -2.88 4.27
N VAL A 58 -2.09 -2.27 3.18
CA VAL A 58 -1.73 -0.85 3.15
C VAL A 58 -2.81 -0.02 2.50
N TYR A 59 -3.18 1.07 3.16
CA TYR A 59 -3.95 2.12 2.50
C TYR A 59 -3.03 2.88 1.55
N VAL A 60 -3.34 2.93 0.26
CA VAL A 60 -2.46 3.50 -0.80
C VAL A 60 -1.88 4.89 -0.48
N ASN A 61 -2.62 5.74 0.23
CA ASN A 61 -2.16 7.08 0.60
C ASN A 61 -1.08 7.07 1.70
N TYR A 62 -0.88 5.94 2.38
CA TYR A 62 0.10 5.72 3.45
C TYR A 62 1.21 4.75 3.03
N ALA A 63 1.26 4.32 1.77
CA ALA A 63 2.32 3.44 1.30
C ALA A 63 3.70 4.09 1.48
N HIS A 64 4.64 3.32 2.00
CA HIS A 64 5.99 3.76 2.31
C HIS A 64 6.93 3.64 1.10
N GLY A 65 6.67 2.68 0.21
CA GLY A 65 7.41 2.42 -1.02
C GLY A 65 8.23 1.13 -1.02
N ASP A 66 8.20 0.36 0.07
CA ASP A 66 8.80 -0.97 0.17
C ASP A 66 7.76 -2.11 0.14
N GLU A 67 6.48 -1.77 0.00
CA GLU A 67 5.38 -2.72 -0.11
C GLU A 67 5.20 -3.26 -1.54
N THR A 68 4.62 -4.45 -1.65
CA THR A 68 4.22 -5.00 -2.95
C THR A 68 2.94 -4.33 -3.46
N VAL A 69 2.66 -4.48 -4.76
CA VAL A 69 1.42 -3.94 -5.35
C VAL A 69 0.18 -4.62 -4.78
N GLU A 70 0.27 -5.89 -4.38
CA GLU A 70 -0.80 -6.63 -3.70
C GLU A 70 -1.07 -6.07 -2.31
N GLN A 71 -0.01 -5.75 -1.55
CA GLN A 71 -0.14 -5.16 -0.22
C GLN A 71 -0.77 -3.77 -0.27
N ILE A 72 -0.66 -3.03 -1.40
CA ILE A 72 -1.23 -1.70 -1.58
C ILE A 72 -2.66 -1.75 -2.13
N TYR A 73 -2.88 -2.52 -3.19
CA TYR A 73 -4.13 -2.49 -3.98
C TYR A 73 -5.04 -3.69 -3.73
N GLY A 74 -4.56 -4.75 -3.08
CA GLY A 74 -5.25 -6.02 -2.95
C GLY A 74 -5.20 -6.82 -4.25
N ALA A 75 -4.79 -8.09 -4.16
CA ALA A 75 -4.67 -8.98 -5.33
C ALA A 75 -5.97 -9.06 -6.15
N GLU A 76 -7.12 -9.08 -5.47
CA GLU A 76 -8.45 -9.17 -6.11
C GLU A 76 -8.79 -7.96 -6.99
N LYS A 77 -8.12 -6.81 -6.79
CA LYS A 77 -8.35 -5.59 -7.58
C LYS A 77 -7.40 -5.46 -8.76
N LEU A 78 -6.21 -6.06 -8.66
CA LEU A 78 -5.11 -5.79 -9.57
C LEU A 78 -5.39 -6.19 -11.01
N SER A 79 -6.09 -7.31 -11.28
CA SER A 79 -6.43 -7.70 -12.65
C SER A 79 -7.27 -6.64 -13.37
N HIS A 80 -8.27 -6.07 -12.69
CA HIS A 80 -9.12 -5.01 -13.25
C HIS A 80 -8.33 -3.69 -13.38
N LEU A 81 -7.58 -3.31 -12.35
CA LEU A 81 -6.78 -2.08 -12.35
C LEU A 81 -5.72 -2.09 -13.45
N ALA A 82 -5.03 -3.21 -13.65
CA ALA A 82 -4.06 -3.41 -14.73
C ALA A 82 -4.71 -3.32 -16.12
N GLN A 83 -5.92 -3.88 -16.28
CA GLN A 83 -6.67 -3.76 -17.52
C GLN A 83 -7.00 -2.29 -17.85
N ILE A 84 -7.50 -1.52 -16.87
CA ILE A 84 -7.77 -0.08 -17.06
C ILE A 84 -6.47 0.67 -17.39
N LYS A 85 -5.39 0.38 -16.66
CA LYS A 85 -4.07 0.99 -16.90
C LYS A 85 -3.60 0.76 -18.33
N SER A 86 -3.72 -0.46 -18.85
CA SER A 86 -3.37 -0.78 -20.24
C SER A 86 -4.22 -0.05 -21.29
N VAL A 87 -5.49 0.26 -20.99
CA VAL A 87 -6.36 0.99 -21.92
C VAL A 87 -6.02 2.48 -21.96
N TRP A 88 -5.78 3.08 -20.80
CA TRP A 88 -5.70 4.53 -20.65
C TRP A 88 -4.29 5.08 -20.56
N ASP A 89 -3.32 4.25 -20.19
CA ASP A 89 -1.90 4.62 -20.12
C ASP A 89 -1.00 3.46 -20.60
N PRO A 90 -1.11 3.08 -21.89
CA PRO A 90 -0.37 1.95 -22.47
C PRO A 90 1.15 2.16 -22.48
N ASP A 91 1.61 3.41 -22.54
CA ASP A 91 3.03 3.77 -22.53
C ASP A 91 3.58 3.97 -21.10
N ASN A 92 2.74 3.72 -20.08
CA ASN A 92 3.06 3.84 -18.67
C ASN A 92 3.66 5.21 -18.28
N VAL A 93 3.10 6.29 -18.82
CA VAL A 93 3.52 7.68 -18.55
C VAL A 93 3.28 8.06 -17.09
N PHE A 94 2.19 7.58 -16.49
CA PHE A 94 1.81 7.86 -15.10
C PHE A 94 2.27 6.75 -14.16
N ALA A 95 3.56 6.77 -13.77
CA ALA A 95 4.19 5.69 -13.01
C ALA A 95 4.90 6.14 -11.72
N TYR A 96 4.45 7.23 -11.10
CA TYR A 96 5.08 7.77 -9.88
C TYR A 96 4.49 7.18 -8.59
N PHE A 97 5.36 6.99 -7.59
CA PHE A 97 5.07 6.56 -6.21
C PHE A 97 4.55 5.12 -6.08
N ASN A 98 3.30 4.85 -6.46
CA ASN A 98 2.65 3.53 -6.36
C ASN A 98 2.11 3.07 -7.73
N PRO A 99 2.96 2.87 -8.75
CA PRO A 99 2.51 2.57 -10.10
C PRO A 99 1.73 1.25 -10.15
N LEU A 100 0.58 1.27 -10.85
CA LEU A 100 -0.10 0.03 -11.22
C LEU A 100 0.65 -0.65 -12.37
N PRO A 101 0.76 -1.99 -12.35
CA PRO A 101 1.30 -2.72 -13.48
C PRO A 101 0.35 -2.63 -14.69
N ALA A 102 0.89 -2.67 -15.91
CA ALA A 102 0.06 -2.75 -17.12
C ALA A 102 -0.59 -4.13 -17.28
N THR A 103 0.03 -5.18 -16.73
CA THR A 103 -0.47 -6.56 -16.79
C THR A 103 -0.38 -7.21 -15.41
N TYR A 104 -1.39 -7.97 -15.04
CA TYR A 104 -1.41 -8.75 -13.81
C TYR A 104 -1.97 -10.16 -14.11
N PRO A 105 -1.33 -11.23 -13.60
CA PRO A 105 -1.73 -12.61 -13.87
C PRO A 105 -3.12 -12.98 -13.33
#